data_AF-A0A943JKY6-F1
#
_entry.id   AF-A0A943JKY6-F1
#
_cell.length_a   1.000
_cell.length_b   1.000
_cell.length_c   1.000
_cell.angle_alpha   90.00
_cell.angle_beta   90.00
_cell.angle_gamma   90.00
#
_symmetry.space_group_name_H-M   'P 1'
#
loop_
_entity.id
_entity.type
_entity.pdbx_description
1 polymer ?
#
loop_
_entity_poly.entity_id
_entity_poly.type
_entity_poly.pdbx_seq_one_letter_code
_entity_poly.pdbx_strand_id
1 'polypeptide(L)'
;MKKQYYIMSLVILIVIIGIIIFFINRKKSDDSGVENILLTNEIQNLSNIIDENNIIQNVFSEQAESDNLDEIRNMQTQINSTANPNIYKIEEEYDGRKILQIKPEVQYVVDLAGVLKNGKPLENEINELLKGVPNKNGIWISEQSRQKFLNLLANNNINNFYISDDGYLQSSESTESQLAIKLENMINSDNLYVINMTGIAYERDYISGEIVEYPFEDMDPYQIIQPYKTGNKIILEITSNKNARLSDNEILEAIITYE
;
A
#
# COMPACT_ATOMS: atom_id res chain seq x y z
N MET A 1 -25.24 -32.84 49.65
CA MET A 1 -24.56 -32.23 48.49
C MET A 1 -25.00 -30.79 48.21
N LYS A 2 -26.28 -30.46 47.94
CA LYS A 2 -26.68 -29.07 47.60
C LYS A 2 -26.32 -27.98 48.63
N LYS A 3 -26.46 -28.24 49.95
CA LYS A 3 -26.07 -27.27 51.00
C LYS A 3 -24.57 -26.95 51.07
N GLN A 4 -23.70 -27.89 50.69
CA GLN A 4 -22.25 -27.68 50.69
C GLN A 4 -21.80 -26.78 49.52
N TYR A 5 -22.49 -26.84 48.37
CA TYR A 5 -22.23 -25.94 47.23
C TYR A 5 -22.61 -24.48 47.53
N TYR A 6 -23.69 -24.24 48.28
CA TYR A 6 -24.06 -22.88 48.68
C TYR A 6 -23.05 -22.25 49.64
N ILE A 7 -22.53 -23.04 50.59
CA ILE A 7 -21.52 -22.56 51.53
C ILE A 7 -20.20 -22.27 50.79
N MET A 8 -19.80 -23.15 49.87
CA MET A 8 -18.59 -22.96 49.06
C MET A 8 -18.70 -21.76 48.11
N SER A 9 -19.88 -21.52 47.52
CA SER A 9 -20.15 -20.35 46.68
C SER A 9 -20.13 -19.04 47.48
N LEU A 10 -20.63 -19.05 48.73
CA LEU A 10 -20.62 -17.88 49.61
C LEU A 10 -19.19 -17.49 50.02
N VAL A 11 -18.33 -18.48 50.31
CA VAL A 11 -16.92 -18.25 50.68
C VAL A 11 -16.13 -17.65 49.50
N ILE A 12 -16.34 -18.14 48.28
CA ILE A 12 -15.69 -17.61 47.07
C ILE A 12 -16.09 -16.15 46.83
N LEU A 13 -17.37 -15.81 47.04
CA LEU A 13 -17.86 -14.44 46.84
C LEU A 13 -17.21 -13.45 47.84
N ILE A 14 -17.03 -13.85 49.09
CA ILE A 14 -16.38 -13.02 50.12
C ILE A 14 -14.90 -12.77 49.77
N VAL A 15 -14.19 -13.77 49.23
CA VAL A 15 -12.79 -13.62 48.79
C VAL A 15 -12.67 -12.65 47.62
N ILE A 16 -13.58 -12.71 46.63
CA ILE A 16 -13.59 -11.80 45.48
C ILE A 16 -13.84 -10.35 45.93
N ILE A 17 -14.79 -10.13 46.84
CA ILE A 17 -15.09 -8.80 47.39
C ILE A 17 -13.88 -8.25 48.16
N GLY A 18 -13.19 -9.09 48.94
CA GLY A 18 -11.96 -8.70 49.64
C GLY A 18 -10.84 -8.27 48.68
N ILE A 19 -10.66 -8.97 47.56
CA ILE A 19 -9.68 -8.62 46.52
C ILE A 19 -10.04 -7.28 45.88
N ILE A 20 -11.32 -7.05 45.55
CA ILE A 20 -11.77 -5.79 44.94
C ILE A 20 -11.54 -4.61 45.89
N ILE A 21 -11.87 -4.75 47.19
CA ILE A 21 -11.63 -3.69 48.19
C ILE A 21 -10.13 -3.43 48.37
N PHE A 22 -9.29 -4.48 48.34
CA PHE A 22 -7.83 -4.35 48.40
C PHE A 22 -7.28 -3.57 47.20
N PHE A 23 -7.77 -3.82 45.98
CA PHE A 23 -7.38 -3.07 44.79
C PHE A 23 -7.86 -1.62 44.79
N ILE A 24 -9.07 -1.37 45.29
CA ILE A 24 -9.63 0.00 45.39
C ILE A 24 -8.85 0.82 46.43
N ASN A 25 -8.51 0.23 47.58
CA ASN A 25 -7.72 0.92 48.61
C ASN A 25 -6.26 1.14 48.21
N ARG A 26 -5.70 0.31 47.31
CA ARG A 26 -4.35 0.54 46.77
C ARG A 26 -4.29 1.69 45.77
N LYS A 27 -5.43 2.12 45.21
CA LYS A 27 -5.52 3.23 44.24
C LYS A 27 -5.57 4.62 44.89
N LYS A 28 -5.45 4.73 46.22
CA LYS A 28 -5.69 5.99 46.96
C LYS A 28 -4.49 6.58 47.73
N SER A 29 -3.28 6.09 47.50
CA SER A 29 -2.06 6.71 48.04
C SER A 29 -1.00 6.89 46.93
N ASP A 30 -1.05 8.04 46.27
CA ASP A 30 0.09 8.91 45.99
C ASP A 30 -0.35 9.99 44.99
N ASP A 31 -0.68 11.16 45.53
CA ASP A 31 -0.69 12.42 44.78
C ASP A 31 0.66 13.08 45.02
N SER A 32 1.48 13.19 43.97
CA SER A 32 2.20 14.42 43.60
C SER A 32 3.29 14.17 42.55
N GLY A 33 3.09 14.71 41.33
CA GLY A 33 4.20 15.25 40.54
C GLY A 33 4.89 14.42 39.45
N VAL A 34 4.31 13.34 38.90
CA VAL A 34 4.93 12.58 37.77
C VAL A 34 3.95 12.26 36.62
N GLU A 35 2.74 12.82 36.63
CA GLU A 35 1.69 12.40 35.69
C GLU A 35 1.84 12.95 34.25
N ASN A 36 2.73 13.91 33.99
CA ASN A 36 2.90 14.50 32.65
C ASN A 36 4.04 13.91 31.79
N ILE A 37 4.81 12.92 32.28
CA ILE A 37 5.89 12.29 31.49
C ILE A 37 5.48 10.89 31.02
N LEU A 38 4.71 10.14 31.84
CA LEU A 38 4.27 8.80 31.47
C LEU A 38 3.12 8.81 30.44
N LEU A 39 2.15 9.72 30.60
CA LEU A 39 1.06 9.92 29.64
C LEU A 39 1.60 10.36 28.26
N THR A 40 2.65 11.19 28.24
CA THR A 40 3.27 11.65 26.99
C THR A 40 4.02 10.52 26.28
N ASN A 41 4.67 9.62 27.02
CA ASN A 41 5.37 8.46 26.44
C ASN A 41 4.41 7.34 26.01
N GLU A 42 3.29 7.13 26.71
CA GLU A 42 2.24 6.20 26.29
C GLU A 42 1.45 6.75 25.10
N ILE A 43 1.18 8.07 25.04
CA ILE A 43 0.58 8.71 23.87
C ILE A 43 1.55 8.75 22.68
N GLN A 44 2.86 8.99 22.90
CA GLN A 44 3.85 8.88 21.83
C GLN A 44 4.02 7.43 21.35
N ASN A 45 3.95 6.43 22.22
CA ASN A 45 3.98 5.04 21.80
C ASN A 45 2.66 4.60 21.15
N LEU A 46 1.51 5.13 21.56
CA LEU A 46 0.24 4.90 20.87
C LEU A 46 0.23 5.61 19.51
N SER A 47 0.76 6.84 19.39
CA SER A 47 0.90 7.52 18.09
C SER A 47 1.87 6.78 17.19
N ASN A 48 2.98 6.25 17.73
CA ASN A 48 3.93 5.44 16.96
C ASN A 48 3.35 4.07 16.53
N ILE A 49 2.47 3.45 17.35
CA ILE A 49 1.76 2.20 16.99
C ILE A 49 0.56 2.45 16.08
N ILE A 50 -0.07 3.62 16.19
CA ILE A 50 -1.15 4.08 15.31
C ILE A 50 -0.58 4.49 13.95
N ASP A 51 0.64 5.05 13.89
CA ASP A 51 1.31 5.47 12.65
C ASP A 51 1.67 4.29 11.73
N GLU A 52 1.98 3.11 12.26
CA GLU A 52 2.29 1.93 11.43
C GLU A 52 1.04 1.14 10.98
N ASN A 53 -0.10 1.27 11.67
CA ASN A 53 -1.34 0.56 11.31
C ASN A 53 -2.32 1.41 10.47
N ASN A 54 -2.00 2.67 10.20
CA ASN A 54 -2.87 3.63 9.51
C ASN A 54 -2.35 4.09 8.15
N ILE A 55 -1.77 3.19 7.34
CA ILE A 55 -1.38 3.58 5.97
C ILE A 55 -2.63 4.01 5.18
N ILE A 56 -3.74 3.25 5.26
CA ILE A 56 -5.03 3.69 4.70
C ILE A 56 -5.59 4.87 5.48
N GLN A 57 -5.57 4.86 6.82
CA GLN A 57 -6.18 5.97 7.53
C GLN A 57 -5.48 7.29 7.19
N ASN A 58 -4.14 7.35 7.11
CA ASN A 58 -3.37 8.53 6.67
C ASN A 58 -3.54 8.85 5.17
N VAL A 59 -3.57 7.87 4.26
CA VAL A 59 -3.89 8.10 2.83
C VAL A 59 -5.32 8.63 2.63
N PHE A 60 -6.23 8.30 3.55
CA PHE A 60 -7.62 8.74 3.54
C PHE A 60 -7.92 9.85 4.57
N SER A 61 -6.94 10.29 5.38
CA SER A 61 -7.06 11.29 6.46
C SER A 61 -6.09 12.45 6.35
N GLU A 62 -5.19 12.47 5.37
CA GLU A 62 -4.63 13.73 4.89
C GLU A 62 -5.81 14.58 4.39
N GLN A 63 -6.13 15.56 5.24
CA GLN A 63 -7.19 16.56 5.13
C GLN A 63 -7.92 16.55 3.80
N ALA A 64 -9.10 15.93 3.79
CA ALA A 64 -10.18 16.51 3.02
C ALA A 64 -10.26 17.98 3.47
N GLU A 65 -9.88 18.89 2.58
CA GLU A 65 -10.52 20.21 2.53
C GLU A 65 -12.02 19.92 2.64
N SER A 66 -12.60 20.16 3.82
CA SER A 66 -14.00 19.84 4.09
C SER A 66 -14.95 20.53 3.10
N ASP A 67 -14.43 21.54 2.40
CA ASP A 67 -15.13 22.44 1.51
C ASP A 67 -15.47 21.78 0.16
N ASN A 68 -14.80 20.68 -0.23
CA ASN A 68 -15.03 20.00 -1.52
C ASN A 68 -15.92 18.76 -1.45
N LEU A 69 -16.24 18.23 -0.26
CA LEU A 69 -16.94 16.96 -0.14
C LEU A 69 -18.39 17.02 -0.65
N ASP A 70 -19.06 18.16 -0.45
CA ASP A 70 -20.41 18.37 -0.96
C ASP A 70 -20.41 18.57 -2.49
N GLU A 71 -19.40 19.24 -3.05
CA GLU A 71 -19.22 19.33 -4.50
C GLU A 71 -18.99 17.93 -5.11
N ILE A 72 -18.14 17.11 -4.49
CA ILE A 72 -17.92 15.71 -4.90
C ILE A 72 -19.22 14.92 -4.90
N ARG A 73 -20.01 14.96 -3.82
CA ARG A 73 -21.30 14.25 -3.73
C ARG A 73 -22.30 14.70 -4.80
N ASN A 74 -22.34 16.00 -5.08
CA ASN A 74 -23.19 16.55 -6.13
C ASN A 74 -22.76 16.01 -7.51
N MET A 75 -21.46 16.02 -7.81
CA MET A 75 -20.93 15.46 -9.07
C MET A 75 -21.16 13.95 -9.16
N GLN A 76 -21.00 13.19 -8.08
CA GLN A 76 -21.29 11.76 -8.03
C GLN A 76 -22.75 11.46 -8.39
N THR A 77 -23.69 12.28 -7.90
CA THR A 77 -25.12 12.14 -8.21
C THR A 77 -25.38 12.33 -9.71
N GLN A 78 -24.65 13.24 -10.38
CA GLN A 78 -24.78 13.46 -11.82
C GLN A 78 -24.32 12.26 -12.65
N ILE A 79 -23.34 11.50 -12.15
CA ILE A 79 -22.81 10.29 -12.80
C ILE A 79 -23.38 8.98 -12.24
N ASN A 80 -24.32 9.05 -11.29
CA ASN A 80 -24.86 7.91 -10.55
C ASN A 80 -23.78 7.02 -9.89
N SER A 81 -22.70 7.63 -9.40
CA SER A 81 -21.66 6.93 -8.64
C SER A 81 -22.18 6.56 -7.24
N THR A 82 -21.82 5.35 -6.80
CA THR A 82 -22.11 4.81 -5.46
C THR A 82 -20.85 4.64 -4.62
N ALA A 83 -19.68 4.97 -5.20
CA ALA A 83 -18.40 4.86 -4.53
C ALA A 83 -18.29 5.79 -3.31
N ASN A 84 -17.38 5.45 -2.39
CA ASN A 84 -17.09 6.30 -1.25
C ASN A 84 -16.53 7.66 -1.73
N PRO A 85 -17.16 8.81 -1.41
CA PRO A 85 -16.74 10.12 -1.90
C PRO A 85 -15.29 10.47 -1.56
N ASN A 86 -14.75 9.92 -0.47
CA ASN A 86 -13.40 10.22 0.00
C ASN A 86 -12.29 9.68 -0.92
N ILE A 87 -12.61 8.80 -1.86
CA ILE A 87 -11.65 8.28 -2.84
C ILE A 87 -11.41 9.24 -3.99
N TYR A 88 -12.26 10.25 -4.16
CA TYR A 88 -12.16 11.19 -5.27
C TYR A 88 -11.41 12.45 -4.91
N LYS A 89 -10.86 13.06 -5.95
CA LYS A 89 -10.51 14.47 -6.04
C LYS A 89 -11.22 15.09 -7.24
N ILE A 90 -11.38 16.41 -7.21
CA ILE A 90 -11.87 17.17 -8.35
C ILE A 90 -10.66 17.61 -9.17
N GLU A 91 -10.68 17.31 -10.47
CA GLU A 91 -9.73 17.87 -11.44
C GLU A 91 -10.45 18.78 -12.43
N GLU A 92 -9.73 19.75 -12.99
CA GLU A 92 -10.24 20.64 -14.03
C GLU A 92 -9.57 20.30 -15.36
N GLU A 93 -10.37 20.01 -16.37
CA GLU A 93 -9.91 19.79 -17.73
C GLU A 93 -9.52 21.11 -18.42
N TYR A 94 -8.85 21.03 -19.57
CA TYR A 94 -8.37 22.20 -20.31
C TYR A 94 -9.47 23.23 -20.67
N ASP A 95 -10.72 22.78 -20.82
CA ASP A 95 -11.87 23.63 -21.11
C ASP A 95 -12.59 24.16 -19.86
N GLY A 96 -12.01 23.98 -18.67
CA GLY A 96 -12.55 24.43 -17.40
C GLY A 96 -13.62 23.50 -16.81
N ARG A 97 -13.89 22.34 -17.44
CA ARG A 97 -14.85 21.38 -16.90
C ARG A 97 -14.23 20.65 -15.71
N LYS A 98 -14.97 20.61 -14.60
CA LYS A 98 -14.63 19.81 -13.43
C LYS A 98 -15.02 18.36 -13.65
N ILE A 99 -14.12 17.44 -13.35
CA ILE A 99 -14.35 16.00 -13.36
C ILE A 99 -13.97 15.39 -12.01
N LEU A 100 -14.62 14.28 -11.64
CA LEU A 100 -14.13 13.46 -10.54
C LEU A 100 -13.02 12.56 -11.07
N GLN A 101 -12.00 12.36 -10.26
CA GLN A 101 -10.90 11.44 -10.52
C GLN A 101 -10.59 10.67 -9.25
N ILE A 102 -10.26 9.39 -9.38
CA ILE A 102 -9.76 8.62 -8.24
C ILE A 102 -8.43 9.24 -7.81
N LYS A 103 -8.27 9.45 -6.51
CA LYS A 103 -7.02 9.91 -5.90
C LYS A 103 -5.86 8.97 -6.27
N PRO A 104 -4.74 9.48 -6.81
CA PRO A 104 -3.60 8.64 -7.18
C PRO A 104 -3.07 7.78 -6.04
N GLU A 105 -3.06 8.31 -4.81
CA GLU A 105 -2.68 7.61 -3.59
C GLU A 105 -3.62 6.45 -3.23
N VAL A 106 -4.92 6.59 -3.49
CA VAL A 106 -5.91 5.52 -3.30
C VAL A 106 -5.69 4.41 -4.33
N GLN A 107 -5.48 4.80 -5.59
CA GLN A 107 -5.24 3.85 -6.67
C GLN A 107 -3.91 3.10 -6.48
N TYR A 108 -2.84 3.80 -6.13
CA TYR A 108 -1.52 3.22 -5.83
C TYR A 108 -1.61 2.17 -4.71
N VAL A 109 -2.32 2.47 -3.63
CA VAL A 109 -2.50 1.55 -2.50
C VAL A 109 -3.22 0.26 -2.92
N VAL A 110 -4.26 0.37 -3.74
CA VAL A 110 -5.02 -0.79 -4.22
C VAL A 110 -4.16 -1.69 -5.09
N ASP A 111 -3.46 -1.11 -6.05
CA ASP A 111 -2.63 -1.88 -6.96
C ASP A 111 -1.47 -2.54 -6.22
N LEU A 112 -0.79 -1.82 -5.32
CA LEU A 112 0.29 -2.36 -4.48
C LEU A 112 -0.17 -3.52 -3.60
N ALA A 113 -1.37 -3.43 -3.01
CA ALA A 113 -1.93 -4.54 -2.26
C ALA A 113 -2.16 -5.76 -3.16
N GLY A 114 -2.56 -5.55 -4.42
CA GLY A 114 -2.65 -6.59 -5.43
C GLY A 114 -1.30 -7.20 -5.79
N VAL A 115 -0.25 -6.39 -5.93
CA VAL A 115 1.13 -6.83 -6.15
C VAL A 115 1.61 -7.72 -4.99
N LEU A 116 1.44 -7.27 -3.75
CA LEU A 116 1.87 -7.99 -2.54
C LEU A 116 1.09 -9.29 -2.33
N LYS A 117 -0.19 -9.30 -2.65
CA LYS A 117 -1.04 -10.49 -2.59
C LYS A 117 -0.80 -11.45 -3.76
N ASN A 118 -0.28 -10.95 -4.89
CA ASN A 118 -0.30 -11.62 -6.19
C ASN A 118 -1.73 -12.05 -6.59
N GLY A 119 -2.67 -11.12 -6.48
CA GLY A 119 -4.08 -11.38 -6.72
C GLY A 119 -4.98 -10.24 -6.26
N LYS A 120 -6.26 -10.29 -6.65
CA LYS A 120 -7.23 -9.25 -6.30
C LYS A 120 -7.34 -9.05 -4.78
N PRO A 121 -7.00 -7.86 -4.25
CA PRO A 121 -7.15 -7.60 -2.83
C PRO A 121 -8.61 -7.39 -2.44
N LEU A 122 -8.96 -7.75 -1.20
CA LEU A 122 -10.22 -7.40 -0.54
C LEU A 122 -10.02 -6.10 0.26
N GLU A 123 -11.10 -5.32 0.43
CA GLU A 123 -11.02 -4.04 1.14
C GLU A 123 -10.43 -4.17 2.56
N ASN A 124 -10.84 -5.22 3.28
CA ASN A 124 -10.51 -5.42 4.69
C ASN A 124 -9.09 -5.97 4.95
N GLU A 125 -8.37 -6.42 3.93
CA GLU A 125 -7.01 -6.94 4.06
C GLU A 125 -5.92 -5.96 3.59
N ILE A 126 -6.28 -4.88 2.89
CA ILE A 126 -5.31 -3.92 2.35
C ILE A 126 -4.36 -3.43 3.45
N ASN A 127 -4.89 -3.02 4.61
CA ASN A 127 -4.07 -2.52 5.72
C ASN A 127 -3.02 -3.54 6.19
N GLU A 128 -3.38 -4.83 6.22
CA GLU A 128 -2.46 -5.87 6.67
C GLU A 128 -1.40 -6.16 5.59
N LEU A 129 -1.80 -6.21 4.32
CA LEU A 129 -0.88 -6.39 3.20
C LEU A 129 0.18 -5.29 3.15
N LEU A 130 -0.22 -4.02 3.34
CA LEU A 130 0.68 -2.87 3.25
C LEU A 130 1.75 -2.81 4.35
N LYS A 131 1.65 -3.60 5.42
CA LYS A 131 2.74 -3.72 6.41
C LYS A 131 4.02 -4.30 5.81
N GLY A 132 3.91 -5.08 4.73
CA GLY A 132 5.02 -5.67 3.99
C GLY A 132 5.57 -4.80 2.87
N VAL A 133 5.19 -3.52 2.79
CA VAL A 133 5.52 -2.67 1.64
C VAL A 133 7.02 -2.37 1.53
N PRO A 134 7.60 -2.38 0.31
CA PRO A 134 8.92 -1.79 0.08
C PRO A 134 8.93 -0.30 0.46
N ASN A 135 9.97 0.14 1.17
CA ASN A 135 10.06 1.51 1.70
C ASN A 135 11.38 2.23 1.41
N LYS A 136 12.35 1.54 0.80
CA LYS A 136 13.61 2.13 0.33
C LYS A 136 13.46 2.59 -1.12
N ASN A 137 14.16 3.65 -1.49
CA ASN A 137 14.33 4.04 -2.89
C ASN A 137 15.06 2.94 -3.67
N GLY A 138 14.95 2.99 -4.99
CA GLY A 138 15.48 2.01 -5.93
C GLY A 138 14.40 1.12 -6.51
N ILE A 139 14.80 -0.01 -7.07
CA ILE A 139 13.91 -0.92 -7.81
C ILE A 139 13.63 -2.15 -6.97
N TRP A 140 12.40 -2.30 -6.51
CA TRP A 140 11.89 -3.51 -5.85
C TRP A 140 11.11 -4.37 -6.84
N ILE A 141 11.43 -5.66 -6.90
CA ILE A 141 10.81 -6.61 -7.82
C ILE A 141 9.87 -7.53 -7.04
N SER A 142 8.59 -7.57 -7.45
CA SER A 142 7.61 -8.45 -6.83
C SER A 142 8.04 -9.91 -6.88
N GLU A 143 7.71 -10.68 -5.85
CA GLU A 143 8.20 -12.05 -5.68
C GLU A 143 7.90 -12.93 -6.91
N GLN A 144 6.67 -12.83 -7.41
CA GLN A 144 6.18 -13.51 -8.61
C GLN A 144 6.91 -13.10 -9.91
N SER A 145 7.62 -11.97 -9.90
CA SER A 145 8.27 -11.39 -11.10
C SER A 145 9.77 -11.58 -11.13
N ARG A 146 10.40 -11.96 -10.00
CA ARG A 146 11.87 -12.00 -9.86
C ARG A 146 12.56 -12.77 -10.98
N GLN A 147 12.12 -14.00 -11.23
CA GLN A 147 12.73 -14.84 -12.27
C GLN A 147 12.48 -14.28 -13.69
N LYS A 148 11.29 -13.74 -13.95
CA LYS A 148 10.96 -13.14 -15.25
C LYS A 148 11.83 -11.91 -15.51
N PHE A 149 12.02 -11.07 -14.50
CA PHE A 149 12.84 -9.87 -14.60
C PHE A 149 14.31 -10.22 -14.82
N LEU A 150 14.86 -11.20 -14.10
CA LEU A 150 16.24 -11.67 -14.33
C LEU A 150 16.42 -12.26 -15.75
N ASN A 151 15.43 -13.00 -16.25
CA ASN A 151 15.45 -13.50 -17.62
C ASN A 151 15.41 -12.35 -18.64
N LEU A 152 14.59 -11.32 -18.41
CA LEU A 152 14.53 -10.12 -19.25
C LEU A 152 15.91 -9.44 -19.36
N LEU A 153 16.61 -9.30 -18.24
CA LEU A 153 17.97 -8.75 -18.22
C LEU A 153 18.94 -9.65 -19.01
N ALA A 154 18.94 -10.96 -18.74
CA ALA A 154 19.82 -11.91 -19.41
C ALA A 154 19.61 -11.93 -20.93
N ASN A 155 18.35 -11.89 -21.39
CA ASN A 155 17.99 -11.83 -22.81
C ASN A 155 18.44 -10.53 -23.48
N ASN A 156 18.66 -9.47 -22.70
CA ASN A 156 19.27 -8.21 -23.14
C ASN A 156 20.81 -8.16 -22.92
N ASN A 157 21.45 -9.30 -22.65
CA ASN A 157 22.88 -9.43 -22.37
C ASN A 157 23.33 -8.66 -21.11
N ILE A 158 22.46 -8.54 -20.12
CA ILE A 158 22.74 -7.90 -18.83
C ILE A 158 22.76 -8.99 -17.74
N ASN A 159 23.95 -9.28 -17.21
CA ASN A 159 24.16 -10.39 -16.25
C ASN A 159 24.80 -9.95 -14.93
N ASN A 160 25.09 -8.66 -14.76
CA ASN A 160 25.75 -8.09 -13.59
C ASN A 160 24.77 -7.58 -12.52
N PHE A 161 23.50 -8.02 -12.57
CA PHE A 161 22.49 -7.64 -11.58
C PHE A 161 21.92 -8.87 -10.89
N TYR A 162 21.51 -8.68 -9.65
CA TYR A 162 20.84 -9.68 -8.84
C TYR A 162 19.75 -9.03 -7.99
N ILE A 163 18.83 -9.85 -7.50
CA ILE A 163 17.76 -9.40 -6.59
C ILE A 163 18.14 -9.85 -5.18
N SER A 164 18.25 -8.92 -4.24
CA SER A 164 18.56 -9.21 -2.84
C SER A 164 17.38 -9.91 -2.14
N ASP A 165 17.64 -10.47 -0.96
CA ASP A 165 16.63 -11.19 -0.17
C ASP A 165 15.40 -10.32 0.15
N ASP A 166 15.60 -9.01 0.37
CA ASP A 166 14.53 -8.03 0.59
C ASP A 166 13.84 -7.56 -0.70
N GLY A 167 14.20 -8.11 -1.86
CA GLY A 167 13.53 -7.93 -3.14
C GLY A 167 14.03 -6.78 -4.01
N TYR A 168 15.12 -6.11 -3.61
CA TYR A 168 15.68 -4.99 -4.35
C TYR A 168 16.70 -5.44 -5.39
N LEU A 169 16.67 -4.79 -6.55
CA LEU A 169 17.67 -5.00 -7.59
C LEU A 169 18.99 -4.32 -7.21
N GLN A 170 20.09 -5.06 -7.34
CA GLN A 170 21.45 -4.59 -7.04
C GLN A 170 22.39 -4.95 -8.19
N SER A 171 23.44 -4.14 -8.37
CA SER A 171 24.52 -4.40 -9.33
C SER A 171 25.70 -5.07 -8.61
N SER A 172 26.33 -6.07 -9.24
CA SER A 172 27.50 -6.76 -8.71
C SER A 172 28.82 -6.17 -9.22
N GLU A 173 28.83 -5.59 -10.42
CA GLU A 173 30.03 -5.07 -11.09
C GLU A 173 29.67 -3.92 -12.04
N SER A 174 30.61 -2.99 -12.25
CA SER A 174 30.48 -1.91 -13.23
C SER A 174 30.43 -2.44 -14.66
N THR A 175 29.64 -1.80 -15.52
CA THR A 175 29.41 -2.23 -16.91
C THR A 175 29.43 -1.06 -17.89
N GLU A 176 29.82 -1.34 -19.14
CA GLU A 176 29.81 -0.34 -20.23
C GLU A 176 28.49 -0.33 -21.03
N SER A 177 27.54 -1.24 -20.71
CA SER A 177 26.24 -1.28 -21.38
C SER A 177 25.40 -0.05 -21.03
N GLN A 178 24.96 0.70 -22.05
CA GLN A 178 24.12 1.89 -21.85
C GLN A 178 22.78 1.56 -21.15
N LEU A 179 22.18 0.40 -21.45
CA LEU A 179 20.96 -0.05 -20.80
C LEU A 179 21.19 -0.32 -19.31
N ALA A 180 22.31 -0.96 -18.98
CA ALA A 180 22.66 -1.25 -17.60
C ALA A 180 23.02 0.02 -16.81
N ILE A 181 23.70 1.00 -17.42
CA ILE A 181 23.95 2.31 -16.80
C ILE A 181 22.63 3.02 -16.48
N LYS A 182 21.64 3.00 -17.39
CA LYS A 182 20.31 3.56 -17.11
C LYS A 182 19.62 2.83 -15.95
N LEU A 183 19.73 1.51 -15.90
CA LEU A 183 19.20 0.70 -14.80
C LEU A 183 19.88 1.05 -13.46
N GLU A 184 21.20 1.25 -13.44
CA GLU A 184 21.93 1.73 -12.25
C GLU A 184 21.48 3.13 -11.83
N ASN A 185 21.24 4.04 -12.77
CA ASN A 185 20.72 5.36 -12.44
C ASN A 185 19.33 5.28 -11.80
N MET A 186 18.46 4.40 -12.32
CA MET A 186 17.13 4.16 -11.78
C MET A 186 17.19 3.55 -10.37
N ILE A 187 18.10 2.58 -10.12
CA ILE A 187 18.37 2.02 -8.78
C ILE A 187 18.82 3.11 -7.80
N ASN A 188 19.65 4.05 -8.23
CA ASN A 188 20.22 5.10 -7.39
C ASN A 188 19.37 6.39 -7.32
N SER A 189 18.18 6.40 -7.90
CA SER A 189 17.29 7.56 -7.91
C SER A 189 16.60 7.78 -6.56
N ASP A 190 15.96 8.94 -6.40
CA ASP A 190 15.13 9.25 -5.23
C ASP A 190 13.73 8.60 -5.27
N ASN A 191 13.46 7.78 -6.29
CA ASN A 191 12.18 7.10 -6.47
C ASN A 191 12.23 5.66 -5.94
N LEU A 192 11.10 5.17 -5.44
CA LEU A 192 10.83 3.75 -5.28
C LEU A 192 10.05 3.26 -6.50
N TYR A 193 10.63 2.32 -7.24
CA TYR A 193 9.97 1.59 -8.31
C TYR A 193 9.58 0.20 -7.84
N VAL A 194 8.30 -0.14 -7.96
CA VAL A 194 7.76 -1.49 -7.75
C VAL A 194 7.50 -2.10 -9.12
N ILE A 195 8.23 -3.15 -9.47
CA ILE A 195 8.07 -3.84 -10.76
C ILE A 195 7.27 -5.12 -10.56
N ASN A 196 6.16 -5.24 -11.29
CA ASN A 196 5.35 -6.45 -11.34
C ASN A 196 5.12 -6.86 -12.80
N MET A 197 5.43 -8.11 -13.16
CA MET A 197 5.42 -8.61 -14.55
C MET A 197 4.34 -9.67 -14.74
N THR A 198 3.09 -9.27 -14.52
CA THR A 198 1.93 -10.17 -14.57
C THR A 198 0.96 -9.87 -15.70
N GLY A 199 1.03 -8.68 -16.30
CA GLY A 199 0.08 -8.25 -17.34
C GLY A 199 -1.29 -7.85 -16.82
N ILE A 200 -1.45 -7.74 -15.50
CA ILE A 200 -2.70 -7.44 -14.82
C ILE A 200 -2.41 -6.40 -13.75
N ALA A 201 -3.29 -5.39 -13.65
CA ALA A 201 -3.31 -4.42 -12.57
C ALA A 201 -4.62 -4.54 -11.77
N TYR A 202 -4.71 -3.85 -10.63
CA TYR A 202 -5.96 -3.72 -9.88
C TYR A 202 -6.34 -2.26 -9.69
N GLU A 203 -7.56 -1.92 -10.08
CA GLU A 203 -8.07 -0.54 -10.06
C GLU A 203 -9.31 -0.39 -9.20
N ARG A 204 -9.56 0.85 -8.74
CA ARG A 204 -10.87 1.23 -8.22
C ARG A 204 -11.80 1.52 -9.38
N ASP A 205 -12.89 0.76 -9.46
CA ASP A 205 -13.97 1.08 -10.38
C ASP A 205 -14.51 2.49 -10.09
N TYR A 206 -14.56 3.30 -11.15
CA TYR A 206 -14.87 4.71 -11.06
C TYR A 206 -16.31 4.98 -10.60
N ILE A 207 -17.24 4.03 -10.70
CA ILE A 207 -18.65 4.23 -10.35
C ILE A 207 -18.99 3.60 -8.99
N SER A 208 -18.58 2.37 -8.75
CA SER A 208 -18.88 1.61 -7.53
C SER A 208 -17.82 1.77 -6.44
N GLY A 209 -16.58 2.11 -6.81
CA GLY A 209 -15.43 2.12 -5.90
C GLY A 209 -14.95 0.73 -5.54
N GLU A 210 -15.52 -0.33 -6.12
CA GLU A 210 -15.04 -1.69 -5.94
C GLU A 210 -13.65 -1.84 -6.54
N ILE A 211 -12.82 -2.67 -5.92
CA ILE A 211 -11.56 -3.09 -6.54
C ILE A 211 -11.93 -4.03 -7.67
N VAL A 212 -11.35 -3.82 -8.86
CA VAL A 212 -11.56 -4.63 -10.04
C VAL A 212 -10.21 -4.99 -10.67
N GLU A 213 -10.20 -6.09 -11.42
CA GLU A 213 -9.05 -6.43 -12.24
C GLU A 213 -9.03 -5.52 -13.48
N TYR A 214 -7.88 -4.91 -13.76
CA TYR A 214 -7.64 -4.14 -14.97
C TYR A 214 -6.66 -4.91 -15.87
N PRO A 215 -7.17 -5.72 -16.81
CA PRO A 215 -6.34 -6.60 -17.65
C PRO A 215 -5.79 -5.84 -18.85
N PHE A 216 -4.92 -4.85 -18.60
CA PHE A 216 -4.40 -3.94 -19.63
C PHE A 216 -3.74 -4.68 -20.81
N GLU A 217 -3.05 -5.80 -20.55
CA GLU A 217 -2.42 -6.61 -21.60
C GLU A 217 -3.46 -7.30 -22.51
N ASP A 218 -4.63 -7.67 -21.99
CA ASP A 218 -5.70 -8.24 -22.82
C ASP A 218 -6.44 -7.17 -23.62
N MET A 219 -6.52 -5.95 -23.08
CA MET A 219 -7.12 -4.80 -23.74
C MET A 219 -6.24 -4.29 -24.89
N ASP A 220 -4.93 -4.19 -24.66
CA ASP A 220 -3.94 -3.85 -25.66
C ASP A 220 -2.67 -4.71 -25.50
N PRO A 221 -2.49 -5.74 -26.36
CA PRO A 221 -1.29 -6.59 -26.35
C PRO A 221 0.03 -5.88 -26.63
N TYR A 222 0.01 -4.62 -27.08
CA TYR A 222 1.21 -3.79 -27.29
C TYR A 222 1.49 -2.85 -26.12
N GLN A 223 0.59 -2.74 -25.14
CA GLN A 223 0.83 -1.93 -23.95
C GLN A 223 1.91 -2.61 -23.08
N ILE A 224 3.04 -1.93 -22.91
CA ILE A 224 4.18 -2.45 -22.14
C ILE A 224 3.99 -2.23 -20.64
N ILE A 225 3.52 -1.04 -20.26
CA ILE A 225 3.45 -0.57 -18.88
C ILE A 225 2.06 0.01 -18.59
N GLN A 226 1.48 -0.37 -17.46
CA GLN A 226 0.40 0.32 -16.79
C GLN A 226 0.94 0.91 -15.47
N PRO A 227 1.13 2.23 -15.37
CA PRO A 227 1.77 2.83 -14.20
C PRO A 227 0.79 3.37 -13.16
N TYR A 228 1.17 3.31 -11.88
CA TYR A 228 0.50 4.02 -10.80
C TYR A 228 1.51 4.77 -9.93
N LYS A 229 1.31 6.08 -9.74
CA LYS A 229 2.28 6.97 -9.09
C LYS A 229 1.65 7.74 -7.93
N THR A 230 2.38 7.81 -6.82
CA THR A 230 2.09 8.72 -5.71
C THR A 230 3.40 9.26 -5.14
N GLY A 231 3.60 10.59 -5.27
CA GLY A 231 4.88 11.22 -4.92
C GLY A 231 6.07 10.58 -5.67
N ASN A 232 7.07 10.13 -4.92
CA ASN A 232 8.26 9.44 -5.41
C ASN A 232 8.10 7.91 -5.52
N LYS A 233 6.89 7.38 -5.31
CA LYS A 233 6.61 5.94 -5.38
C LYS A 233 5.86 5.63 -6.66
N ILE A 234 6.34 4.63 -7.40
CA ILE A 234 5.87 4.27 -8.73
C ILE A 234 5.71 2.75 -8.78
N ILE A 235 4.53 2.26 -9.13
CA ILE A 235 4.32 0.88 -9.55
C ILE A 235 4.32 0.86 -11.08
N LEU A 236 5.10 -0.05 -11.64
CA LEU A 236 5.09 -0.37 -13.06
C LEU A 236 4.53 -1.78 -13.20
N GLU A 237 3.24 -1.88 -13.53
CA GLU A 237 2.64 -3.12 -13.98
C GLU A 237 3.08 -3.36 -15.42
N ILE A 238 3.95 -4.35 -15.60
CA ILE A 238 4.57 -4.71 -16.86
C ILE A 238 3.79 -5.87 -17.48
N THR A 239 3.59 -5.78 -18.79
CA THR A 239 3.06 -6.86 -19.62
C THR A 239 3.75 -8.21 -19.30
N SER A 240 2.97 -9.29 -19.24
CA SER A 240 3.54 -10.64 -19.22
C SER A 240 4.06 -11.07 -20.59
N ASN A 241 3.73 -10.29 -21.63
CA ASN A 241 4.01 -10.54 -23.04
C ASN A 241 3.54 -11.94 -23.48
N LYS A 242 2.39 -12.39 -22.96
CA LYS A 242 1.83 -13.73 -23.22
C LYS A 242 1.51 -13.98 -24.69
N ASN A 243 1.26 -12.90 -25.43
CA ASN A 243 0.98 -12.92 -26.87
C ASN A 243 2.25 -12.75 -27.74
N ALA A 244 3.43 -12.63 -27.14
CA ALA A 244 4.72 -12.45 -27.82
C ALA A 244 4.69 -11.33 -28.88
N ARG A 245 4.12 -10.17 -28.52
CA ARG A 245 3.98 -8.99 -29.40
C ARG A 245 5.14 -8.02 -29.28
N LEU A 246 5.87 -8.09 -28.18
CA LEU A 246 6.95 -7.18 -27.81
C LEU A 246 8.25 -7.98 -27.70
N SER A 247 9.37 -7.34 -28.01
CA SER A 247 10.70 -7.88 -27.74
C SER A 247 11.12 -7.59 -26.30
N ASP A 248 12.03 -8.41 -25.77
CA ASP A 248 12.62 -8.19 -24.45
C ASP A 248 13.36 -6.85 -24.37
N ASN A 249 13.89 -6.35 -25.49
CA ASN A 249 14.55 -5.06 -25.53
C ASN A 249 13.55 -3.90 -25.41
N GLU A 250 12.43 -3.94 -26.13
CA GLU A 250 11.37 -2.94 -26.01
C GLU A 250 10.80 -2.88 -24.59
N ILE A 251 10.60 -4.04 -23.96
CA ILE A 251 10.11 -4.11 -22.58
C ILE A 251 11.13 -3.50 -21.61
N LEU A 252 12.41 -3.87 -21.73
CA LEU A 252 13.45 -3.34 -20.85
C LEU A 252 13.65 -1.83 -21.04
N GLU A 253 13.68 -1.36 -22.29
CA GLU A 253 13.83 0.07 -22.59
C GLU A 253 12.71 0.89 -21.97
N ALA A 254 11.46 0.44 -22.10
CA ALA A 254 10.31 1.12 -21.50
C ALA A 254 10.43 1.26 -19.98
N ILE A 255 10.94 0.21 -19.29
CA ILE A 255 11.13 0.22 -17.83
C ILE A 255 12.19 1.25 -17.44
N ILE A 256 13.38 1.21 -18.06
CA ILE A 256 14.54 2.00 -17.62
C ILE A 256 14.49 3.47 -18.08
N THR A 257 13.55 3.83 -18.95
CA THR A 257 13.30 5.23 -19.34
C THR A 257 12.07 5.83 -18.66
N TYR A 258 11.45 5.12 -17.72
CA TYR A 258 10.28 5.63 -16.99
C TYR A 258 10.69 6.64 -15.90
N GLU A 259 10.08 7.85 -15.93
CA GLU A 259 10.38 8.99 -15.05
C GLU A 259 9.25 9.32 -14.04
#